data_AF-A0A8T5LMU5-F1
#
_entry.id   AF-A0A8T5LMU5-F1
#
_cell.length_a   1.000
_cell.length_b   1.000
_cell.length_c   1.000
_cell.angle_alpha   90.00
_cell.angle_beta   90.00
_cell.angle_gamma   90.00
#
_symmetry.space_group_name_H-M   'P 1'
#
loop_
_entity.id
_entity.type
_entity.pdbx_description
1 polymer ?
#
loop_
_entity_poly.entity_id
_entity_poly.type
_entity_poly.pdbx_seq_one_letter_code
_entity_poly.pdbx_strand_id
1 'polypeptide(L)'
;MSKGKFDGAKDLDKSIEKQYSGTRLKLKTEEVILRAPCSWEERFELVKANALLNIDPEDHELRYLRGKTFEKHGLYQDALNDYVIVRETDPDFEDVQTRIDYITLMLNKTSLQ
;
A
#
# COMPACT_ATOMS: atom_id res chain seq x y z
N MET A 1 -9.10 -19.04 -11.64
CA MET A 1 -7.81 -19.71 -11.37
C MET A 1 -7.09 -18.86 -10.34
N SER A 2 -7.23 -19.18 -9.05
CA SER A 2 -6.57 -18.44 -7.97
C SER A 2 -5.11 -18.92 -7.90
N LYS A 3 -4.19 -18.10 -8.39
CA LYS A 3 -2.74 -18.33 -8.26
C LYS A 3 -2.16 -17.13 -7.53
N GLY A 4 -1.72 -17.35 -6.30
CA GLY A 4 -1.03 -16.35 -5.50
C GLY A 4 -0.69 -16.84 -4.10
N LYS A 5 -0.45 -18.15 -3.91
CA LYS A 5 0.08 -18.64 -2.63
C LYS A 5 1.55 -18.23 -2.54
N PHE A 6 1.81 -17.10 -1.89
CA PHE A 6 3.15 -16.66 -1.52
C PHE A 6 3.72 -17.53 -0.39
N ASP A 7 4.14 -18.75 -0.71
CA ASP A 7 4.98 -19.55 0.18
C ASP A 7 6.41 -18.97 0.31
N GLY A 8 6.78 -17.99 -0.54
CA GLY A 8 8.05 -17.25 -0.51
C GLY A 8 8.07 -15.97 0.34
N ALA A 9 6.94 -15.56 0.93
CA ALA A 9 6.86 -14.32 1.71
C ALA A 9 7.78 -14.32 2.94
N LYS A 10 8.03 -15.48 3.56
CA LYS A 10 8.89 -15.60 4.76
C LYS A 10 10.39 -15.40 4.47
N ASP A 11 10.87 -15.90 3.34
CA ASP A 11 12.29 -15.75 2.95
C ASP A 11 12.55 -14.35 2.37
N LEU A 12 11.54 -13.76 1.75
CA LEU A 12 11.57 -12.36 1.35
C LEU A 12 11.55 -11.43 2.56
N ASP A 13 10.80 -11.75 3.62
CA ASP A 13 10.77 -10.98 4.88
C ASP A 13 12.17 -10.79 5.48
N LYS A 14 12.93 -11.89 5.61
CA LYS A 14 14.31 -11.85 6.14
C LYS A 14 15.29 -11.13 5.21
N SER A 15 15.10 -11.28 3.90
CA SER A 15 15.95 -10.61 2.91
C SER A 15 15.67 -9.10 2.87
N ILE A 16 14.40 -8.71 3.04
CA ILE A 16 13.95 -7.33 3.20
C ILE A 16 14.49 -6.75 4.52
N GLU A 17 14.31 -7.40 5.67
CA GLU A 17 14.90 -6.88 6.93
C GLU A 17 16.42 -6.64 6.83
N LYS A 18 17.15 -7.58 6.22
CA LYS A 18 18.61 -7.48 6.07
C LYS A 18 19.03 -6.38 5.10
N GLN A 19 18.35 -6.26 3.96
CA GLN A 19 18.70 -5.33 2.88
C GLN A 19 18.17 -3.90 3.11
N TYR A 20 17.13 -3.73 3.93
CA TYR A 20 16.48 -2.45 4.17
C TYR A 20 17.05 -1.69 5.38
N SER A 21 18.01 -2.28 6.09
CA SER A 21 18.94 -1.57 6.97
C SER A 21 19.81 -0.54 6.23
N GLY A 22 19.87 -0.57 4.89
CA GLY A 22 20.68 0.36 4.09
C GLY A 22 20.16 0.63 2.66
N THR A 23 19.60 1.83 2.45
CA THR A 23 19.97 2.73 1.31
C THR A 23 19.47 2.49 -0.14
N ARG A 24 18.21 2.16 -0.45
CA ARG A 24 17.70 2.55 -1.80
C ARG A 24 16.21 2.81 -1.97
N LEU A 25 15.39 2.31 -1.05
CA LEU A 25 13.97 2.67 -0.97
C LEU A 25 13.77 3.92 -0.09
N LYS A 26 14.70 4.88 -0.11
CA LYS A 26 14.67 6.01 0.81
C LYS A 26 13.83 7.17 0.28
N LEU A 27 13.90 7.54 -1.00
CA LEU A 27 13.42 8.88 -1.39
C LEU A 27 11.88 9.04 -1.49
N LYS A 28 11.12 8.09 -2.06
CA LYS A 28 9.64 8.19 -2.09
C LYS A 28 8.98 7.67 -0.82
N THR A 29 9.52 6.60 -0.27
CA THR A 29 9.00 5.95 0.92
C THR A 29 9.31 6.75 2.18
N GLU A 30 10.50 7.36 2.34
CA GLU A 30 10.77 8.23 3.51
C GLU A 30 9.89 9.48 3.51
N GLU A 31 9.57 10.07 2.35
CA GLU A 31 8.69 11.24 2.27
C GLU A 31 7.26 10.92 2.74
N VAL A 32 6.73 9.76 2.32
CA VAL A 32 5.44 9.22 2.76
C VAL A 32 5.47 8.84 4.25
N ILE A 33 6.56 8.23 4.71
CA ILE A 33 6.83 7.81 6.09
C ILE A 33 7.05 9.00 7.05
N LEU A 34 7.46 10.16 6.54
CA LEU A 34 7.62 11.41 7.30
C LEU A 34 6.32 12.23 7.37
N ARG A 35 5.40 12.06 6.40
CA ARG A 35 4.15 12.82 6.30
C ARG A 35 3.08 12.42 7.32
N ALA A 36 3.15 11.22 7.90
CA ALA A 36 2.17 10.76 8.87
C ALA A 36 2.83 10.15 10.13
N PRO A 37 2.34 10.46 11.34
CA PRO A 37 2.75 9.76 12.55
C PRO A 37 2.22 8.32 12.51
N CYS A 38 3.02 7.39 11.99
CA CYS A 38 2.74 5.95 11.92
C CYS A 38 3.70 5.14 12.82
N SER A 39 3.22 4.00 13.33
CA SER A 39 4.01 3.07 14.15
C SER A 39 5.12 2.41 13.33
N TRP A 40 6.13 1.85 14.01
CA TRP A 40 7.20 1.12 13.33
C TRP A 40 6.71 -0.11 12.58
N GLU A 41 5.64 -0.78 13.06
CA GLU A 41 5.06 -1.92 12.36
C GLU A 41 4.38 -1.48 11.06
N GLU A 42 3.66 -0.36 11.07
CA GLU A 42 2.97 0.16 9.88
C GLU A 42 3.95 0.68 8.82
N ARG A 43 5.08 1.27 9.26
CA ARG A 43 6.19 1.64 8.37
C ARG A 43 6.77 0.42 7.67
N PHE A 44 6.94 -0.69 8.41
CA PHE A 44 7.46 -1.92 7.86
C PHE A 44 6.54 -2.49 6.77
N GLU A 45 5.22 -2.48 7.00
CA GLU A 45 4.23 -2.94 6.01
C GLU A 45 4.26 -2.11 4.72
N LEU A 46 4.35 -0.78 4.80
CA LEU A 46 4.48 0.07 3.61
C LEU A 46 5.76 -0.21 2.83
N VAL A 47 6.88 -0.37 3.53
CA VAL A 47 8.18 -0.67 2.91
C VAL A 47 8.14 -2.03 2.21
N LYS A 48 7.55 -3.03 2.87
CA LYS A 48 7.38 -4.39 2.33
C LYS A 48 6.46 -4.41 1.11
N ALA A 49 5.31 -3.73 1.17
CA ALA A 49 4.40 -3.63 0.03
C ALA A 49 5.08 -2.97 -1.18
N ASN A 50 5.83 -1.87 -0.97
CA ASN A 50 6.58 -1.22 -2.05
C ASN A 50 7.70 -2.10 -2.62
N ALA A 51 8.39 -2.87 -1.78
CA ALA A 51 9.40 -3.83 -2.19
C ALA A 51 8.82 -4.88 -3.15
N LEU A 52 7.72 -5.49 -2.71
CA LEU A 52 7.05 -6.55 -3.46
C LEU A 52 6.44 -6.03 -4.76
N LEU A 53 5.85 -4.83 -4.75
CA LEU A 53 5.29 -4.20 -5.96
C LEU A 53 6.35 -3.81 -7.00
N ASN A 54 7.64 -3.72 -6.63
CA ASN A 54 8.72 -3.60 -7.61
C ASN A 54 9.05 -4.93 -8.31
N ILE A 55 8.70 -6.05 -7.68
CA ILE A 55 8.92 -7.40 -8.22
C ILE A 55 7.70 -7.81 -9.07
N ASP A 56 6.50 -7.63 -8.50
CA ASP A 56 5.23 -7.84 -9.18
C ASP A 56 4.39 -6.55 -9.12
N PRO A 57 4.49 -5.70 -10.15
CA PRO A 57 3.71 -4.49 -10.24
C PRO A 57 2.25 -4.74 -10.58
N GLU A 58 1.72 -5.95 -10.67
CA GLU A 58 0.29 -6.21 -10.95
C GLU A 58 -0.42 -6.88 -9.77
N ASP A 59 0.29 -7.12 -8.67
CA ASP A 59 -0.28 -7.68 -7.45
C ASP A 59 -1.30 -6.71 -6.81
N HIS A 60 -2.57 -7.00 -7.04
CA HIS A 60 -3.71 -6.22 -6.56
C HIS A 60 -3.93 -6.40 -5.04
N GLU A 61 -3.55 -7.55 -4.46
CA GLU A 61 -3.66 -7.78 -3.02
C GLU A 61 -2.67 -6.88 -2.27
N LEU A 62 -1.43 -6.78 -2.76
CA LEU A 62 -0.43 -5.88 -2.20
C LEU A 62 -0.78 -4.41 -2.36
N ARG A 63 -1.36 -4.01 -3.50
CA ARG A 63 -1.88 -2.66 -3.66
C ARG A 63 -3.02 -2.36 -2.69
N TYR A 64 -3.95 -3.29 -2.52
CA TYR A 64 -5.04 -3.12 -1.58
C TYR A 64 -4.53 -2.96 -0.14
N LEU A 65 -3.57 -3.77 0.28
CA LEU A 65 -2.93 -3.67 1.60
C LEU A 65 -2.18 -2.33 1.78
N ARG A 66 -1.47 -1.87 0.75
CA ARG A 66 -0.79 -0.57 0.75
C ARG A 66 -1.81 0.58 0.84
N GLY A 67 -2.88 0.51 0.06
CA GLY A 67 -4.00 1.45 0.09
C GLY A 67 -4.67 1.52 1.46
N LYS A 68 -4.88 0.39 2.13
CA LYS A 68 -5.40 0.33 3.51
C LYS A 68 -4.49 1.01 4.51
N THR A 69 -3.20 0.85 4.33
CA THR A 69 -2.21 1.49 5.20
C THR A 69 -2.21 3.01 4.99
N PHE A 70 -2.28 3.48 3.74
CA PHE A 70 -2.44 4.89 3.43
C PHE A 70 -3.75 5.49 3.99
N GLU A 71 -4.87 4.78 3.84
CA GLU A 71 -6.18 5.16 4.39
C GLU A 71 -6.10 5.37 5.90
N LYS A 72 -5.49 4.42 6.63
CA LYS A 72 -5.33 4.49 8.10
C LYS A 72 -4.54 5.73 8.55
N HIS A 73 -3.65 6.23 7.69
CA HIS A 73 -2.81 7.39 7.96
C HIS A 73 -3.34 8.70 7.37
N GLY A 74 -4.56 8.72 6.83
CA GLY A 74 -5.13 9.92 6.23
C GLY A 74 -4.46 10.34 4.92
N LEU A 75 -3.62 9.48 4.34
CA LEU A 75 -2.99 9.66 3.04
C LEU A 75 -3.98 9.28 1.94
N TYR A 76 -5.13 9.97 1.91
CA TYR A 76 -6.28 9.59 1.11
C TYR A 76 -6.01 9.58 -0.39
N GLN A 77 -5.15 10.49 -0.89
CA GLN A 77 -4.81 10.52 -2.31
C GLN A 77 -4.00 9.28 -2.74
N ASP A 78 -3.04 8.86 -1.90
CA ASP A 78 -2.22 7.68 -2.16
C ASP A 78 -3.06 6.39 -2.04
N ALA A 79 -3.95 6.33 -1.05
CA ALA A 79 -4.91 5.24 -0.89
C ALA A 79 -5.84 5.12 -2.11
N LEU A 80 -6.36 6.24 -2.60
CA LEU A 80 -7.25 6.26 -3.77
C LEU A 80 -6.55 5.71 -5.01
N ASN A 81 -5.31 6.12 -5.26
CA ASN A 81 -4.54 5.64 -6.41
C ASN A 81 -4.37 4.13 -6.38
N ASP A 82 -4.08 3.55 -5.21
CA ASP A 82 -3.94 2.11 -5.06
C ASP A 82 -5.26 1.37 -5.28
N TYR A 83 -6.36 1.83 -4.68
CA TYR A 83 -7.67 1.19 -4.85
C TYR A 83 -8.21 1.30 -6.26
N VAL A 84 -7.96 2.42 -6.97
CA VAL A 84 -8.36 2.57 -8.37
C VAL A 84 -7.66 1.54 -9.23
N ILE A 85 -6.36 1.31 -9.04
CA ILE A 85 -5.63 0.29 -9.80
C ILE A 85 -6.18 -1.10 -9.47
N VAL A 86 -6.43 -1.41 -8.18
CA VAL A 86 -7.03 -2.69 -7.78
C VAL A 86 -8.35 -2.92 -8.53
N ARG A 87 -9.26 -1.94 -8.54
CA ARG A 87 -10.53 -1.99 -9.27
C ARG A 87 -10.34 -2.18 -10.78
N GLU A 88 -9.34 -1.54 -11.38
CA GLU A 88 -9.05 -1.69 -12.81
C GLU A 88 -8.52 -3.08 -13.16
N THR A 89 -7.72 -3.68 -12.29
CA THR A 89 -7.12 -5.01 -12.50
C THR A 89 -8.04 -6.16 -12.09
N ASP A 90 -8.85 -5.95 -11.05
CA ASP A 90 -9.82 -6.91 -10.52
C ASP A 90 -11.07 -6.14 -10.03
N PRO A 91 -12.05 -5.93 -10.92
CA PRO A 91 -13.28 -5.20 -10.58
C PRO A 91 -14.12 -5.87 -9.49
N ASP A 92 -13.94 -7.18 -9.28
CA ASP A 92 -14.67 -7.96 -8.28
C ASP A 92 -13.87 -8.08 -6.97
N PHE A 93 -12.72 -7.41 -6.86
CA PHE A 93 -11.88 -7.45 -5.66
C PHE A 93 -12.62 -6.84 -4.45
N GLU A 94 -12.67 -7.63 -3.38
CA GLU A 94 -13.58 -7.41 -2.26
C GLU A 94 -13.44 -6.02 -1.62
N ASP A 95 -14.58 -5.37 -1.43
CA ASP A 95 -14.75 -4.05 -0.81
C ASP A 95 -14.01 -2.88 -1.48
N VAL A 96 -13.32 -3.07 -2.62
CA VAL A 96 -12.51 -2.00 -3.23
C VAL A 96 -13.37 -0.78 -3.60
N GLN A 97 -14.56 -0.99 -4.15
CA GLN A 97 -15.45 0.10 -4.54
C GLN A 97 -15.95 0.86 -3.31
N THR A 98 -16.32 0.16 -2.24
CA THR A 98 -16.72 0.77 -0.96
C THR A 98 -15.60 1.65 -0.40
N ARG A 99 -14.35 1.19 -0.49
CA ARG A 99 -13.19 1.98 -0.05
C ARG A 99 -12.98 3.22 -0.93
N ILE A 100 -13.07 3.10 -2.25
CA ILE A 100 -12.98 4.25 -3.17
C ILE A 100 -14.03 5.31 -2.84
N ASP A 101 -15.27 4.88 -2.59
CA ASP A 101 -16.37 5.78 -2.27
C ASP A 101 -16.12 6.52 -0.94
N TYR A 102 -15.65 5.78 0.09
CA TYR A 102 -15.26 6.35 1.37
C TYR A 102 -14.14 7.39 1.22
N ILE A 103 -13.05 7.03 0.52
CA ILE A 103 -11.90 7.92 0.31
C ILE A 103 -12.31 9.18 -0.46
N THR A 104 -13.16 9.05 -1.48
CA THR A 104 -13.68 10.18 -2.26
C THR A 104 -14.47 11.14 -1.36
N LEU A 105 -15.31 10.62 -0.46
CA LEU A 105 -16.03 11.42 0.52
C LEU A 105 -15.07 12.15 1.48
N MET A 106 -14.01 11.49 1.93
CA MET A 106 -13.02 12.08 2.84
C MET A 106 -12.22 13.20 2.16
N LEU A 107 -11.80 13.00 0.90
CA LEU A 107 -11.11 14.04 0.11
C LEU A 107 -12.00 15.27 -0.10
N ASN A 108 -13.26 15.06 -0.47
CA ASN A 108 -14.22 16.16 -0.63
C ASN A 108 -14.42 16.95 0.66
N LYS A 109 -14.55 16.26 1.81
CA LYS A 109 -14.66 16.94 3.12
C LYS A 109 -13.41 17.73 3.49
N THR A 110 -12.23 17.19 3.20
CA THR A 110 -10.95 17.82 3.53
C THR A 110 -10.66 19.02 2.63
N SER A 111 -11.17 19.03 1.39
CA SER A 111 -11.04 20.15 0.45
C SER A 111 -11.92 21.38 0.77
N LEU A 112 -12.84 21.26 1.73
CA LEU A 112 -13.82 22.29 2.10
C LEU A 112 -13.48 23.03 3.41
N GLN A 113 -12.30 22.82 3.99
CA GLN A 113 -11.80 23.49 5.20
C GLN A 113 -10.61 24.40 4.86
#